data_AF-A0A5K4EA90-F1
#
_entry.id   AF-A0A5K4EA90-F1
#
_cell.length_a   1.000
_cell.length_b   1.000
_cell.length_c   1.000
_cell.angle_alpha   90.00
_cell.angle_beta   90.00
_cell.angle_gamma   90.00
#
_symmetry.space_group_name_H-M   'P 1'
#
loop_
_entity.id
_entity.type
_entity.pdbx_description
1 polymer ?
#
loop_
_entity_poly.entity_id
_entity_poly.type
_entity_poly.pdbx_seq_one_letter_code
_entity_poly.pdbx_strand_id
1 'polypeptide(L)'
;MDLFRERINQELKKSDRDKDSLEQLHRRFVAYFAHDSTLAALMSHLGVYNGIKPPLASCLIVELHRSLSSNNFYLRFYYLNETKLPLKTDKIVNLWPTKCETRNHVDGKQLNYSCPFQKLELSLQGTYATDIGAECYDHDPVNNVKTTFMKPSGMQILESYCYHPQLLTFIFFQTVIVCYLIARFLPIPMAYLINNFRYSHHVQ
;
A
#
# COMPACT_ATOMS: atom_id res chain seq x y z
N MET A 1 -17.95 -5.04 8.00
CA MET A 1 -17.77 -4.66 6.58
C MET A 1 -19.01 -5.00 5.75
N ASP A 2 -19.65 -6.14 6.00
CA ASP A 2 -20.81 -6.59 5.21
C ASP A 2 -22.03 -5.66 5.33
N LEU A 3 -22.39 -5.22 6.53
CA LEU A 3 -23.52 -4.29 6.74
C LEU A 3 -23.36 -2.94 6.03
N PHE A 4 -22.13 -2.43 5.92
CA PHE A 4 -21.84 -1.17 5.24
C PHE A 4 -21.94 -1.35 3.72
N ARG A 5 -21.40 -2.46 3.21
CA ARG A 5 -21.44 -2.83 1.80
C ARG A 5 -22.86 -3.12 1.33
N GLU A 6 -23.65 -3.79 2.18
CA GLU A 6 -25.05 -4.13 1.92
C GLU A 6 -25.94 -2.88 1.90
N ARG A 7 -25.71 -1.93 2.84
CA ARG A 7 -26.40 -0.64 2.83
C ARG A 7 -26.07 0.20 1.59
N ILE A 8 -24.79 0.26 1.18
CA ILE A 8 -24.39 0.97 -0.05
C ILE A 8 -25.04 0.33 -1.27
N ASN A 9 -25.03 -1.00 -1.36
CA ASN A 9 -25.64 -1.72 -2.47
C ASN A 9 -27.16 -1.54 -2.52
N GLN A 10 -27.83 -1.44 -1.36
CA GLN A 10 -29.26 -1.14 -1.28
C GLN A 10 -29.58 0.28 -1.75
N GLU A 11 -28.77 1.28 -1.36
CA GLU A 11 -28.93 2.66 -1.84
C GLU A 11 -28.67 2.77 -3.35
N LEU A 12 -27.66 2.08 -3.88
CA LEU A 12 -27.39 2.02 -5.32
C LEU A 12 -28.54 1.34 -6.10
N LYS A 13 -29.10 0.24 -5.57
CA LYS A 13 -30.23 -0.48 -6.18
C LYS A 13 -31.54 0.31 -6.11
N LYS A 14 -31.70 1.14 -5.08
CA LYS A 14 -32.83 2.08 -4.97
C LYS A 14 -32.73 3.17 -6.03
N SER A 15 -31.52 3.70 -6.26
CA SER A 15 -31.27 4.72 -7.28
C SER A 15 -31.48 4.25 -8.72
N ASP A 16 -31.28 2.97 -9.03
CA ASP A 16 -31.48 2.42 -10.37
C ASP A 16 -32.97 2.18 -10.72
N ARG A 17 -33.87 2.25 -9.72
CA ARG A 17 -35.33 2.15 -9.93
C ARG A 17 -36.01 3.48 -10.22
N ASP A 18 -35.41 4.62 -9.86
CA ASP A 18 -35.90 5.97 -10.15
C ASP A 18 -35.28 6.54 -11.45
N LYS A 19 -35.16 5.69 -12.47
CA LYS A 19 -34.42 5.93 -13.71
C LYS A 19 -35.14 6.82 -14.75
N ASP A 20 -36.03 7.71 -14.30
CA ASP A 20 -36.76 8.64 -15.18
C ASP A 20 -36.56 10.13 -14.79
N SER A 21 -35.64 10.40 -13.86
CA SER A 21 -35.07 11.74 -13.67
C SER A 21 -33.56 11.63 -13.60
N LEU A 22 -32.93 11.73 -14.76
CA LEU A 22 -31.47 11.76 -14.96
C LEU A 22 -30.85 13.08 -14.42
N GLU A 23 -31.16 13.45 -13.19
CA GLU A 23 -30.32 14.36 -12.40
C GLU A 23 -29.27 13.50 -11.71
N GLN A 24 -28.16 13.31 -12.44
CA GLN A 24 -26.80 13.14 -11.94
C GLN A 24 -26.72 12.60 -10.50
N LEU A 25 -26.56 11.27 -10.37
CA LEU A 25 -26.26 10.56 -9.12
C LEU A 25 -25.02 11.18 -8.46
N HIS A 26 -25.22 12.26 -7.71
CA HIS A 26 -24.17 13.05 -7.09
C HIS A 26 -23.68 12.24 -5.90
N ARG A 27 -22.65 11.40 -6.13
CA ARG A 27 -22.05 10.58 -5.09
C ARG A 27 -21.46 11.50 -4.02
N ARG A 28 -22.16 11.61 -2.89
CA ARG A 28 -21.75 12.48 -1.76
C ARG A 28 -20.56 11.91 -0.97
N PHE A 29 -20.27 10.62 -1.13
CA PHE A 29 -19.20 9.93 -0.40
C PHE A 29 -18.68 8.74 -1.22
N VAL A 30 -17.35 8.58 -1.30
CA VAL A 30 -16.67 7.46 -1.95
C VAL A 30 -15.56 6.97 -1.04
N ALA A 31 -15.51 5.66 -0.78
CA ALA A 31 -14.48 5.03 0.04
C ALA A 31 -13.72 3.98 -0.78
N TYR A 32 -12.38 4.06 -0.75
CA TYR A 32 -11.48 3.08 -1.34
C TYR A 32 -10.79 2.31 -0.22
N PHE A 33 -10.94 0.99 -0.20
CA PHE A 33 -10.24 0.11 0.71
C PHE A 33 -9.03 -0.46 -0.02
N ALA A 34 -7.84 -0.11 0.43
CA ALA A 34 -6.59 -0.44 -0.23
C ALA A 34 -5.50 -0.83 0.79
N HIS A 35 -4.30 -1.11 0.29
CA HIS A 35 -3.14 -1.44 1.11
C HIS A 35 -2.37 -0.19 1.55
N ASP A 36 -1.52 -0.36 2.55
CA ASP A 36 -0.56 0.64 3.03
C ASP A 36 0.34 1.17 1.91
N SER A 37 0.75 0.31 0.98
CA SER A 37 1.50 0.67 -0.22
C SER A 37 0.76 1.66 -1.12
N THR A 38 -0.55 1.45 -1.34
CA THR A 38 -1.39 2.35 -2.13
C THR A 38 -1.49 3.73 -1.49
N LEU A 39 -1.70 3.75 -0.17
CA LEU A 39 -1.80 4.98 0.60
C LEU A 39 -0.47 5.75 0.60
N ALA A 40 0.65 5.05 0.81
CA ALA A 40 1.99 5.63 0.75
C ALA A 40 2.31 6.20 -0.64
N ALA A 41 2.00 5.46 -1.71
CA ALA A 41 2.21 5.91 -3.09
C ALA A 41 1.39 7.16 -3.41
N LEU A 42 0.10 7.18 -3.04
CA LEU A 42 -0.78 8.34 -3.24
C LEU A 42 -0.30 9.57 -2.46
N MET A 43 0.04 9.40 -1.17
CA MET A 43 0.58 10.48 -0.35
C MET A 43 1.92 10.99 -0.89
N SER A 44 2.75 10.11 -1.48
CA SER A 44 4.02 10.48 -2.09
C SER A 44 3.80 11.29 -3.35
N HIS A 45 2.83 10.90 -4.18
CA HIS A 45 2.44 11.63 -5.38
C HIS A 45 1.94 13.04 -5.06
N LEU A 46 1.16 13.19 -3.98
CA LEU A 46 0.71 14.48 -3.45
C LEU A 46 1.81 15.28 -2.72
N GLY A 47 2.96 14.66 -2.47
CA GLY A 47 4.10 15.24 -1.76
C GLY A 47 3.82 15.56 -0.29
N VAL A 48 2.97 14.74 0.35
CA VAL A 48 2.60 14.84 1.79
C VAL A 48 3.06 13.62 2.60
N TYR A 49 3.71 12.66 1.93
CA TYR A 49 4.22 11.47 2.59
C TYR A 49 5.40 11.80 3.48
N ASN A 50 5.35 11.31 4.72
CA ASN A 50 6.37 11.56 5.74
C ASN A 50 7.47 10.48 5.80
N GLY A 51 7.47 9.52 4.87
CA GLY A 51 8.43 8.41 4.86
C GLY A 51 8.14 7.30 5.88
N ILE A 52 7.07 7.42 6.67
CA ILE A 52 6.70 6.43 7.69
C ILE A 52 5.64 5.51 7.11
N LYS A 53 5.78 4.20 7.34
CA LYS A 53 4.77 3.21 6.94
C LYS A 53 3.39 3.59 7.51
N PRO A 54 2.32 3.70 6.69
CA PRO A 54 0.99 3.97 7.20
C PRO A 54 0.56 2.90 8.22
N PRO A 55 0.03 3.30 9.40
CA PRO A 55 -0.43 2.34 10.38
C PRO A 55 -1.69 1.62 9.88
N LEU A 56 -2.03 0.51 10.53
CA LEU A 56 -3.26 -0.24 10.25
C LEU A 56 -4.47 0.71 10.23
N ALA A 57 -5.45 0.48 9.35
CA ALA A 57 -6.67 1.30 9.28
C ALA A 57 -6.46 2.84 9.20
N SER A 58 -5.26 3.28 8.77
CA SER A 58 -5.03 4.69 8.46
C SER A 58 -5.84 5.10 7.24
N CYS A 59 -6.22 6.38 7.21
CA CYS A 59 -7.14 6.89 6.21
C CYS A 59 -6.69 8.27 5.73
N LEU A 60 -6.65 8.45 4.41
CA LEU A 60 -6.57 9.76 3.77
C LEU A 60 -7.99 10.20 3.40
N ILE A 61 -8.42 11.31 3.98
CA ILE A 61 -9.74 11.90 3.72
C ILE A 61 -9.52 13.13 2.85
N VAL A 62 -10.27 13.21 1.77
CA VAL A 62 -10.26 14.34 0.85
C VAL A 62 -11.68 14.89 0.78
N GLU A 63 -11.84 16.14 1.19
CA GLU A 63 -13.13 16.84 1.17
C GLU A 63 -13.14 17.89 0.07
N LEU A 64 -14.18 17.86 -0.76
CA LEU A 64 -14.47 18.89 -1.75
C LEU A 64 -15.52 19.84 -1.20
N HIS A 65 -15.20 21.12 -1.21
CA HIS A 65 -16.05 22.19 -0.72
C HIS A 65 -16.28 23.23 -1.82
N ARG A 66 -17.40 23.96 -1.73
CA ARG A 66 -17.75 25.05 -2.65
C ARG A 66 -17.89 26.35 -1.87
N SER A 67 -17.21 27.39 -2.31
CA SER A 67 -17.31 28.73 -1.71
C SER A 67 -18.63 29.39 -2.12
N LEU A 68 -19.44 29.81 -1.14
CA LEU A 68 -20.70 30.52 -1.39
C LEU A 68 -20.50 31.86 -2.09
N SER A 69 -19.40 32.56 -1.77
CA SER A 69 -19.16 33.93 -2.28
C SER A 69 -18.52 33.95 -3.67
N SER A 70 -17.61 33.02 -3.96
CA SER A 70 -16.84 33.02 -5.21
C SER A 70 -17.25 31.93 -6.19
N ASN A 71 -18.17 31.04 -5.78
CA ASN A 71 -18.57 29.85 -6.53
C ASN A 71 -17.43 28.88 -6.88
N ASN A 72 -16.25 29.07 -6.31
CA ASN A 72 -15.06 28.27 -6.56
C ASN A 72 -15.01 27.02 -5.68
N PHE A 73 -14.39 25.97 -6.20
CA PHE A 73 -14.17 24.72 -5.48
C PHE A 73 -12.81 24.69 -4.79
N TYR A 74 -12.79 24.17 -3.57
CA TYR A 74 -11.57 23.97 -2.80
C TYR A 74 -11.57 22.60 -2.13
N LEU A 75 -10.36 22.08 -1.96
CA LEU A 75 -10.10 20.78 -1.38
C LEU A 75 -9.45 20.93 -0.01
N ARG A 76 -9.80 20.03 0.91
CA ARG A 76 -9.13 19.86 2.20
C ARG A 76 -8.68 18.42 2.35
N PHE A 77 -7.46 18.25 2.83
CA PHE A 77 -6.84 16.93 2.99
C PHE A 77 -6.61 16.68 4.47
N TYR A 78 -7.02 15.50 4.93
CA TYR A 78 -6.84 15.07 6.31
C TYR A 78 -6.25 13.66 6.35
N TYR A 79 -5.39 13.41 7.31
CA TYR A 79 -4.79 12.10 7.53
C TYR A 79 -5.06 11.61 8.94
N LEU A 80 -5.73 10.47 9.03
CA LEU A 80 -5.93 9.75 10.27
C LEU A 80 -4.84 8.69 10.42
N ASN A 81 -3.93 8.93 11.35
CA ASN A 81 -2.77 8.07 11.62
C ASN A 81 -2.88 7.26 12.92
N GLU A 82 -4.04 7.26 13.58
CA GLU A 82 -4.24 6.53 14.84
C GLU A 82 -5.36 5.50 14.73
N THR A 83 -5.07 4.31 15.26
CA THR A 83 -6.00 3.18 15.36
C THR A 83 -6.61 3.00 16.74
N LYS A 84 -6.06 3.70 17.74
CA LYS A 84 -6.47 3.51 19.13
C LYS A 84 -7.88 4.07 19.31
N LEU A 85 -8.77 3.20 19.76
CA LEU A 85 -10.11 3.58 20.18
C LEU A 85 -10.09 4.05 21.65
N PRO A 86 -10.87 5.07 22.03
CA PRO A 86 -11.72 5.89 21.16
C PRO A 86 -10.89 6.83 20.28
N LEU A 87 -11.34 7.03 19.03
CA LEU A 87 -10.70 7.95 18.09
C LEU A 87 -10.75 9.37 18.66
N LYS A 88 -9.57 9.96 18.91
CA LYS A 88 -9.46 11.36 19.32
C LYS A 88 -9.41 12.23 18.07
N THR A 89 -10.37 13.14 17.92
CA THR A 89 -10.44 14.09 16.78
C THR A 89 -9.20 14.97 16.67
N ASP A 90 -8.52 15.19 17.80
CA ASP A 90 -7.27 15.96 17.89
C ASP A 90 -6.10 15.31 17.13
N LYS A 91 -6.25 14.05 16.71
CA LYS A 91 -5.23 13.28 15.99
C LYS A 91 -5.40 13.33 14.47
N ILE A 92 -6.46 13.97 13.98
CA ILE A 92 -6.62 14.19 12.55
C ILE A 92 -5.60 15.25 12.12
N VAL A 93 -4.66 14.84 11.27
CA VAL A 93 -3.60 15.73 10.78
C VAL A 93 -4.09 16.42 9.52
N ASN A 94 -4.15 17.76 9.54
CA ASN A 94 -4.38 18.54 8.32
C ASN A 94 -3.16 18.43 7.41
N LEU A 95 -3.38 18.01 6.17
CA LEU A 95 -2.33 17.89 5.17
C LEU A 95 -2.39 19.05 4.18
N TRP A 96 -1.21 19.47 3.72
CA TRP A 96 -1.07 20.40 2.61
C TRP A 96 -0.25 19.77 1.48
N PRO A 97 -0.90 19.38 0.38
CA PRO A 97 -0.18 18.89 -0.80
C PRO A 97 0.74 19.95 -1.37
N THR A 98 2.02 19.60 -1.54
CA THR A 98 2.98 20.47 -2.25
C THR A 98 2.57 20.67 -3.71
N LYS A 99 1.77 19.75 -4.25
CA LYS A 99 1.11 19.89 -5.57
C LYS A 99 0.14 21.06 -5.63
N CYS A 100 -0.45 21.49 -4.53
CA CYS A 100 -1.29 22.68 -4.50
C CYS A 100 -0.45 23.95 -4.58
N GLU A 101 0.54 24.09 -3.69
CA GLU A 101 1.48 25.21 -3.66
C GLU A 101 2.67 24.89 -2.75
N THR A 102 3.78 25.58 -2.95
CA THR A 102 5.01 25.43 -2.15
C THR A 102 4.89 25.94 -0.72
N ARG A 103 3.92 26.83 -0.43
CA ARG A 103 3.66 27.39 0.91
C ARG A 103 2.17 27.58 1.13
N ASN A 104 1.69 27.23 2.32
CA ASN A 104 0.34 27.56 2.75
C ASN A 104 0.29 29.07 2.98
N HIS A 105 -0.75 29.74 2.48
CA HIS A 105 -0.95 31.16 2.73
C HIS A 105 -1.15 31.36 4.25
N VAL A 106 -0.16 32.00 4.89
CA VAL A 106 -0.23 32.36 6.31
C VAL A 106 -0.91 33.71 6.39
N ASP A 107 -2.23 33.70 6.59
CA ASP A 107 -2.96 34.94 6.83
C ASP A 107 -3.05 35.17 8.34
N GLY A 108 -2.22 36.10 8.84
CA GLY A 108 -2.33 36.76 10.14
C GLY A 108 -2.14 35.94 11.43
N LYS A 109 -2.38 34.63 11.44
CA LYS A 109 -2.11 33.66 12.55
C LYS A 109 -2.68 32.25 12.30
N GLN A 110 -3.39 32.01 11.19
CA GLN A 110 -4.04 30.73 10.92
C GLN A 110 -3.59 30.17 9.57
N LEU A 111 -3.05 28.95 9.57
CA LEU A 111 -2.70 28.23 8.34
C LEU A 111 -4.00 27.87 7.61
N ASN A 112 -4.19 28.40 6.41
CA ASN A 112 -5.33 28.01 5.56
C ASN A 112 -4.98 26.72 4.80
N TYR A 113 -5.67 25.62 5.11
CA TYR A 113 -5.51 24.32 4.45
C TYR A 113 -6.46 24.10 3.26
N SER A 114 -6.98 25.18 2.68
CA SER A 114 -7.90 25.12 1.54
C SER A 114 -7.14 25.24 0.23
N CYS A 115 -7.04 24.15 -0.51
CA CYS A 115 -6.37 24.11 -1.80
C CYS A 115 -7.37 24.36 -2.95
N PRO A 116 -7.16 25.35 -3.84
CA PRO A 116 -8.03 25.56 -5.00
C PRO A 116 -8.04 24.33 -5.92
N PHE A 117 -9.23 23.84 -6.28
CA PHE A 117 -9.38 22.62 -7.08
C PHE A 117 -8.64 22.70 -8.42
N GLN A 118 -8.84 23.78 -9.17
CA GLN A 118 -8.21 23.98 -10.48
C GLN A 118 -6.69 24.00 -10.42
N LYS A 119 -6.11 24.53 -9.33
CA LYS A 119 -4.65 24.58 -9.15
C LYS A 119 -4.06 23.19 -8.93
N LEU A 120 -4.73 22.38 -8.11
CA LEU A 120 -4.34 20.99 -7.91
C LEU A 120 -4.48 20.18 -9.20
N GLU A 121 -5.59 20.34 -9.92
CA GLU A 121 -5.85 19.63 -11.18
C GLU A 121 -4.75 19.91 -12.21
N LEU A 122 -4.38 21.17 -12.40
CA LEU A 122 -3.28 21.56 -13.28
C LEU A 122 -1.93 20.97 -12.86
N SER A 123 -1.69 20.86 -11.55
CA SER A 123 -0.45 20.29 -10.99
C SER A 123 -0.35 18.77 -11.12
N LEU A 124 -1.51 18.10 -11.21
CA LEU A 124 -1.62 16.66 -11.45
C LEU A 124 -1.71 16.33 -12.94
N GLN A 125 -1.88 17.32 -13.81
CA GLN A 125 -1.98 17.08 -15.25
C GLN A 125 -0.70 16.44 -15.79
N GLY A 126 -0.83 15.31 -16.47
CA GLY A 126 0.31 14.56 -17.01
C GLY A 126 1.11 13.77 -15.97
N THR A 127 0.68 13.73 -14.71
CA THR A 127 1.31 12.89 -13.67
C THR A 127 0.54 11.60 -13.42
N TYR A 128 -0.65 11.46 -13.98
CA TYR A 128 -1.45 10.23 -13.98
C TYR A 128 -1.45 9.59 -15.37
N ALA A 129 -1.48 8.27 -15.39
CA ALA A 129 -1.53 7.51 -16.64
C ALA A 129 -2.87 7.73 -17.34
N THR A 130 -2.82 8.00 -18.64
CA THR A 130 -4.02 8.09 -19.50
C THR A 130 -4.25 6.79 -20.26
N ASP A 131 -3.16 6.10 -20.60
CA ASP A 131 -3.17 4.74 -21.14
C ASP A 131 -2.14 3.90 -20.40
N ILE A 132 -2.63 3.11 -19.43
CA ILE A 132 -1.80 2.23 -18.61
C ILE A 132 -1.08 1.18 -19.48
N GLY A 133 -1.68 0.77 -20.61
CA GLY A 133 -1.10 -0.22 -21.50
C GLY A 133 0.13 0.32 -22.22
N ALA A 134 -0.03 1.46 -22.89
CA ALA A 134 1.06 2.09 -23.62
C ALA A 134 2.20 2.52 -22.67
N GLU A 135 1.86 3.14 -21.53
CA GLU A 135 2.86 3.65 -20.58
C GLU A 135 3.64 2.53 -19.87
N CYS A 136 3.07 1.34 -19.70
CA CYS A 136 3.74 0.21 -19.07
C CYS A 136 4.42 -0.77 -20.05
N TYR A 137 3.94 -0.90 -21.29
CA TYR A 137 4.37 -1.99 -22.19
C TYR A 137 5.01 -1.55 -23.51
N ASP A 138 4.77 -0.33 -24.02
CA ASP A 138 5.26 0.07 -25.36
C ASP A 138 6.72 0.59 -25.37
N HIS A 139 7.37 0.67 -24.21
CA HIS A 139 8.75 1.15 -24.10
C HIS A 139 9.83 0.05 -24.09
N ASP A 140 9.50 -1.23 -24.35
CA ASP A 140 10.51 -2.28 -24.49
C ASP A 140 11.32 -2.09 -25.79
N PRO A 141 12.61 -1.70 -25.75
CA PRO A 141 13.45 -1.59 -26.94
C PRO A 141 14.00 -2.96 -27.32
N VAL A 142 13.15 -3.99 -27.36
CA VAL A 142 13.54 -5.37 -27.69
C VAL A 142 12.61 -5.93 -28.77
N ASN A 143 12.59 -5.24 -29.92
CA ASN A 143 12.12 -5.84 -31.16
C ASN A 143 13.18 -5.68 -32.25
N ASN A 144 14.31 -6.36 -32.06
CA ASN A 144 15.13 -6.92 -33.15
C ASN A 144 15.43 -8.40 -32.95
N VAL A 145 14.69 -9.09 -32.06
CA VAL A 145 14.66 -10.54 -32.03
C VAL A 145 13.20 -10.94 -32.13
N LYS A 146 12.87 -11.64 -33.22
CA LYS A 146 11.59 -12.29 -33.44
C LYS A 146 11.46 -13.43 -32.43
N THR A 147 11.26 -13.11 -31.15
CA THR A 147 10.87 -14.10 -30.16
C THR A 147 9.37 -14.28 -30.27
N THR A 148 8.98 -15.44 -30.80
CA THR A 148 7.65 -16.02 -30.66
C THR A 148 7.35 -16.16 -29.15
N PHE A 149 6.90 -15.08 -28.50
CA PHE A 149 6.45 -15.15 -27.11
C PHE A 149 5.02 -15.66 -27.09
N MET A 150 4.95 -16.97 -26.89
CA MET A 150 3.77 -17.66 -26.37
C MET A 150 3.28 -16.91 -25.13
N LYS A 151 2.01 -16.54 -25.11
CA LYS A 151 1.27 -16.00 -23.96
C LYS A 151 1.67 -16.79 -22.70
N PRO A 152 2.30 -16.18 -21.67
CA PRO A 152 2.55 -16.89 -20.43
C PRO A 152 1.22 -16.94 -19.68
N SER A 153 0.47 -18.02 -19.91
CA SER A 153 -0.45 -18.54 -18.90
C SER A 153 0.37 -18.88 -17.66
N GLY A 154 0.34 -18.00 -16.67
CA GLY A 154 1.02 -18.21 -15.39
C GLY A 154 2.38 -17.53 -15.27
N MET A 155 2.43 -16.20 -15.41
CA MET A 155 3.51 -15.45 -14.78
C MET A 155 3.18 -15.40 -13.28
N GLN A 156 3.78 -16.31 -12.50
CA GLN A 156 3.87 -16.10 -11.05
C GLN A 156 4.72 -14.84 -10.87
N ILE A 157 4.03 -13.72 -10.63
CA ILE A 157 4.63 -12.52 -10.07
C ILE A 157 5.34 -13.01 -8.81
N LEU A 158 6.66 -13.05 -8.85
CA LEU A 158 7.45 -13.18 -7.65
C LEU A 158 7.29 -11.85 -6.92
N GLU A 159 6.14 -11.69 -6.24
CA GLU A 159 5.98 -10.75 -5.16
C GLU A 159 7.20 -10.99 -4.27
N SER A 160 8.14 -10.05 -4.29
CA SER A 160 9.19 -9.97 -3.31
C SER A 160 8.52 -9.63 -1.99
N TYR A 161 7.88 -10.63 -1.41
CA TYR A 161 7.30 -10.60 -0.10
C TYR A 161 8.42 -10.21 0.87
N CYS A 162 8.20 -9.09 1.54
CA CYS A 162 8.94 -8.60 2.69
C CYS A 162 8.86 -9.54 3.93
N TYR A 163 8.67 -10.84 3.70
CA TYR A 163 8.63 -11.94 4.68
C TYR A 163 9.87 -12.85 4.58
N HIS A 164 10.70 -12.68 3.55
CA HIS A 164 11.88 -13.52 3.36
C HIS A 164 12.97 -13.42 4.46
N PRO A 165 13.16 -12.30 5.22
CA PRO A 165 14.09 -12.33 6.34
C PRO A 165 13.56 -13.13 7.53
N GLN A 166 12.23 -13.32 7.66
CA GLN A 166 11.65 -14.01 8.82
C GLN A 166 11.68 -15.53 8.67
N LEU A 167 11.42 -16.05 7.47
CA LEU A 167 11.50 -17.49 7.21
C LEU A 167 12.93 -18.02 7.38
N LEU A 168 13.92 -17.27 6.89
CA LEU A 168 15.33 -17.61 7.07
C LEU A 168 15.70 -17.63 8.56
N THR A 169 15.28 -16.62 9.33
CA THR A 169 15.53 -16.60 10.78
C THR A 169 14.85 -17.75 11.52
N PHE A 170 13.65 -18.18 11.11
CA PHE A 170 12.99 -19.35 11.69
C PHE A 170 13.75 -20.65 11.39
N ILE A 171 14.25 -20.82 10.17
CA ILE A 171 15.07 -21.98 9.79
C ILE A 171 16.39 -21.99 10.59
N PHE A 172 17.08 -20.85 10.69
CA PHE A 172 18.31 -20.76 11.49
C PHE A 172 18.06 -21.01 12.98
N PHE A 173 16.97 -20.48 13.54
CA PHE A 173 16.65 -20.69 14.95
C PHE A 173 16.28 -22.15 15.24
N GLN A 174 15.50 -22.79 14.35
CA GLN A 174 15.14 -24.20 14.49
C GLN A 174 16.35 -25.13 14.36
N THR A 175 17.25 -24.85 13.40
CA THR A 175 18.49 -25.64 13.25
C THR A 175 19.40 -25.51 14.47
N VAL A 176 19.57 -24.31 15.03
CA VAL A 176 20.36 -24.10 16.26
C VAL A 176 19.77 -24.84 17.46
N ILE A 177 18.44 -24.81 17.65
CA ILE A 177 17.79 -25.56 18.73
C ILE A 177 17.97 -27.06 18.55
N VAL A 178 17.78 -27.58 17.34
CA VAL A 178 17.97 -29.02 17.06
C VAL A 178 19.42 -29.42 17.29
N CYS A 179 20.40 -28.66 16.81
CA CYS A 179 21.82 -28.92 17.06
C CYS A 179 22.15 -28.87 18.57
N TYR A 180 21.60 -27.91 19.30
CA TYR A 180 21.78 -27.81 20.75
C TYR A 180 21.18 -29.00 21.50
N LEU A 181 19.97 -29.44 21.12
CA LEU A 181 19.32 -30.60 21.72
C LEU A 181 20.07 -31.89 21.38
N ILE A 182 20.56 -32.06 20.15
CA ILE A 182 21.39 -33.21 19.77
C ILE A 182 22.68 -33.22 20.58
N ALA A 183 23.40 -32.09 20.67
CA ALA A 183 24.65 -32.00 21.43
C ALA A 183 24.45 -32.20 22.95
N ARG A 184 23.27 -31.84 23.48
CA ARG A 184 22.96 -31.92 24.91
C ARG A 184 22.33 -33.25 25.34
N PHE A 185 21.56 -33.91 24.46
CA PHE A 185 20.78 -35.11 24.80
C PHE A 185 21.20 -36.37 24.03
N LEU A 186 21.96 -36.28 22.93
CA LEU A 186 22.74 -37.41 22.42
C LEU A 186 24.18 -37.27 22.90
N PRO A 187 24.55 -37.82 24.08
CA PRO A 187 25.94 -38.15 24.32
C PRO A 187 26.27 -39.27 23.36
N ILE A 188 26.67 -38.96 22.11
CA ILE A 188 27.30 -39.96 21.27
C ILE A 188 28.61 -40.27 21.97
N PRO A 189 28.80 -41.48 22.53
CA PRO A 189 30.11 -41.84 23.03
C PRO A 189 31.02 -41.94 21.80
N MET A 190 31.94 -40.99 21.67
CA MET A 190 32.99 -40.96 20.65
C MET A 190 33.90 -42.22 20.66
N ALA A 191 33.65 -43.17 21.57
CA ALA A 191 34.28 -44.48 21.62
C ALA A 191 33.85 -45.44 20.48
N TYR A 192 32.68 -45.26 19.85
CA TYR A 192 32.20 -46.20 18.83
C TYR A 192 32.69 -45.93 17.40
N LEU A 193 33.17 -44.73 17.08
CA LEU A 193 33.72 -44.42 15.75
C LEU A 193 35.22 -44.73 15.61
N ILE A 194 35.94 -44.93 16.71
CA ILE A 194 37.38 -45.22 16.68
C ILE A 194 37.65 -46.74 16.52
N ASN A 195 36.69 -47.61 16.87
CA ASN A 195 36.91 -49.06 16.83
C ASN A 195 36.67 -49.71 15.45
N ASN A 196 35.95 -49.05 14.52
CA ASN A 196 35.76 -49.59 13.17
C ASN A 196 36.88 -49.26 12.18
N PHE A 197 37.81 -48.34 12.51
CA PHE A 197 39.01 -48.11 11.70
C PHE A 197 40.21 -48.96 12.13
N ARG A 198 40.13 -49.69 13.25
CA ARG A 198 41.26 -50.49 13.78
C ARG A 198 41.19 -51.99 13.46
N TYR A 199 40.14 -52.45 12.78
CA TYR A 199 40.01 -53.86 12.35
C TYR A 199 40.29 -54.10 10.86
N SER A 200 40.62 -53.06 10.08
CA SER A 200 40.99 -53.21 8.66
C SER A 200 42.51 -53.15 8.40
N HIS A 201 43.35 -53.13 9.43
CA HIS A 201 44.81 -52.96 9.27
C HIS A 201 45.64 -54.15 9.78
N HIS A 202 45.02 -55.30 10.06
CA HIS A 202 45.73 -56.51 10.51
C HIS A 202 45.48 -57.77 9.65
N VAL A 203 45.07 -57.60 8.39
CA VAL A 203 45.16 -58.65 7.38
C VAL A 203 46.04 -58.13 6.25
N GLN A 204 47.36 -58.21 6.44
CA GLN A 204 48.31 -58.75 5.47
C GLN A 204 49.67 -58.99 6.13
#